data_AF-A0A5B8LHS2-F1
#
_entry.id   AF-A0A5B8LHS2-F1
#
_cell.length_a   1.000
_cell.length_b   1.000
_cell.length_c   1.000
_cell.angle_alpha   90.00
_cell.angle_beta   90.00
_cell.angle_gamma   90.00
#
_symmetry.space_group_name_H-M   'P 1'
#
loop_
_entity.id
_entity.type
_entity.pdbx_description
1 polymer ?
#
loop_
_entity_poly.entity_id
_entity_poly.type
_entity_poly.pdbx_seq_one_letter_code
_entity_poly.pdbx_strand_id
1 'polypeptide(L)' 'MFSSKIFRSRYAALFWAAGIVWTAYDVAEANASDPATGNAAVATDQTGDAINAADVGALVNALGDAGK' A
#
# COMPACT_ATOMS: atom_id res chain seq x y z
N MET A 1 -9.20 39.59 2.62
CA MET A 1 -7.81 40.06 2.69
C MET A 1 -7.07 39.19 3.70
N PHE A 2 -6.37 38.15 3.24
CA PHE A 2 -5.58 37.31 4.14
C PHE A 2 -4.41 38.16 4.67
N SER A 3 -4.37 38.36 5.97
CA SER A 3 -3.37 39.19 6.63
C SER A 3 -2.00 38.52 6.46
N SER A 4 -1.15 39.05 5.57
CA SER A 4 0.24 38.59 5.34
C SER A 4 1.14 38.64 6.59
N LYS A 5 0.58 39.02 7.75
CA LYS A 5 1.26 39.09 9.04
C LYS A 5 1.64 37.73 9.61
N ILE A 6 1.04 36.62 9.14
CA ILE A 6 1.44 35.26 9.55
C ILE A 6 2.90 34.96 9.16
N PHE A 7 3.37 35.52 8.04
CA PHE A 7 4.73 35.29 7.53
C PHE A 7 5.80 36.19 8.16
N ARG A 8 5.42 37.13 9.03
CA ARG A 8 6.39 37.97 9.77
C ARG A 8 7.06 37.18 10.89
N SER A 9 6.33 36.27 11.51
CA SER A 9 6.87 35.40 12.56
C SER A 9 7.38 34.11 11.94
N ARG A 10 8.71 33.95 11.95
CA ARG A 10 9.40 32.72 11.52
C ARG A 10 8.80 31.46 12.14
N TYR A 11 8.40 31.51 13.41
CA TYR A 11 7.82 30.37 14.12
C TYR A 11 6.36 30.12 13.71
N ALA A 12 5.56 31.17 13.51
CA ALA A 12 4.17 31.01 13.06
C ALA A 12 4.12 30.42 11.63
N ALA A 13 5.05 30.83 10.75
CA ALA A 13 5.18 30.26 9.42
C ALA A 13 5.52 28.76 9.46
N LEU A 14 6.39 28.32 10.37
CA LEU A 14 6.72 26.90 10.54
C LEU A 14 5.52 26.08 11.03
N PHE A 15 4.77 26.57 12.03
CA PHE A 15 3.56 25.88 12.50
C PHE A 15 2.47 25.83 11.43
N TRP A 16 2.35 26.88 10.63
CA TRP A 16 1.43 26.90 9.50
C TRP A 16 1.83 25.90 8.41
N ALA A 17 3.11 25.86 8.05
CA ALA A 17 3.64 24.88 7.09
C ALA A 17 3.46 23.44 7.60
N ALA A 18 3.71 23.18 8.88
CA ALA A 18 3.49 21.87 9.49
C ALA A 18 2.02 21.43 9.39
N GLY A 19 1.07 22.34 9.60
CA GLY A 19 -0.36 22.06 9.41
C GLY A 19 -0.70 21.68 7.96
N ILE A 20 -0.11 22.36 6.98
CA ILE A 20 -0.33 22.02 5.57
C ILE A 20 0.25 20.65 5.23
N VAL A 21 1.49 20.39 5.64
CA VAL A 21 2.14 19.08 5.40
C VAL A 21 1.33 17.95 6.04
N TRP A 22 0.82 18.17 7.26
CA TRP A 22 -0.07 17.22 7.93
C TRP A 22 -1.32 16.92 7.10
N THR A 23 -2.05 17.96 6.66
CA THR A 23 -3.27 17.76 5.87
C THR A 23 -3.02 17.12 4.51
N ALA A 24 -1.90 17.45 3.86
CA ALA A 24 -1.52 16.82 2.59
C ALA A 24 -1.21 15.33 2.77
N TYR A 25 -0.55 14.97 3.88
CA TYR A 25 -0.29 13.58 4.23
C TYR A 25 -1.58 12.80 4.47
N ASP A 26 -2.51 13.33 5.28
CA ASP A 26 -3.79 12.69 5.59
C ASP A 26 -4.64 12.45 4.32
N VAL A 27 -4.68 13.43 3.42
CA VAL A 27 -5.36 13.30 2.11
C VAL A 27 -4.66 12.28 1.20
N ALA A 28 -3.33 12.26 1.18
CA ALA A 28 -2.58 11.30 0.37
C ALA A 28 -2.75 9.86 0.88
N GLU A 29 -2.77 9.67 2.21
CA GLU A 29 -3.02 8.36 2.82
C GLU A 29 -4.45 7.88 2.55
N ALA A 30 -5.45 8.75 2.65
CA ALA A 30 -6.84 8.40 2.33
C ALA A 30 -7.05 7.94 0.87
N ASN A 31 -6.17 8.34 -0.04
CA ASN A 31 -6.19 7.94 -1.46
C ASN A 31 -5.05 6.98 -1.81
N ALA A 32 -4.28 6.52 -0.83
CA ALA A 32 -3.21 5.57 -1.06
C ALA A 32 -3.84 4.26 -1.52
N SER A 33 -3.44 3.80 -2.70
CA SER A 33 -3.80 2.46 -3.16
C SER A 33 -3.14 1.45 -2.22
N ASP A 34 -3.88 0.39 -1.87
CA ASP A 34 -3.34 -0.68 -1.05
C ASP A 34 -2.06 -1.23 -1.73
N PRO A 35 -0.89 -1.17 -1.07
CA PRO A 35 0.36 -1.65 -1.64
C PRO A 35 0.31 -3.13 -2.01
N ALA A 36 -0.61 -3.92 -1.42
CA ALA A 36 -0.83 -5.30 -1.80
C ALA A 36 -1.45 -5.45 -3.21
N THR A 37 -2.23 -4.47 -3.68
CA THR A 37 -2.85 -4.54 -5.02
C THR A 37 -1.83 -4.29 -6.14
N GLY A 38 -0.79 -3.49 -5.87
CA GLY A 38 0.31 -3.26 -6.82
C GLY A 38 1.34 -4.40 -6.87
N ASN A 39 1.43 -5.19 -5.80
CA ASN A 39 2.33 -6.33 -5.65
C ASN A 39 1.63 -7.69 -5.76
N ALA A 40 0.42 -7.74 -6.32
CA ALA A 40 -0.24 -8.99 -6.67
C ALA A 40 0.48 -9.64 -7.87
N ALA A 41 1.71 -10.11 -7.65
CA ALA A 41 2.38 -11.02 -8.55
C ALA A 41 1.53 -12.28 -8.62
N VAL A 42 0.95 -12.53 -9.78
CA VAL A 42 0.22 -13.77 -10.06
C VAL A 42 1.22 -14.91 -9.91
N ALA A 43 1.11 -15.68 -8.83
CA ALA A 43 1.97 -16.82 -8.60
C ALA A 43 1.85 -17.77 -9.79
N THR A 44 2.99 -18.06 -10.43
CA THR A 44 3.06 -18.80 -11.68
C THR A 44 3.76 -20.14 -11.43
N ASP A 45 3.30 -21.20 -12.07
CA ASP A 45 3.94 -22.51 -12.00
C ASP A 45 5.25 -22.55 -12.83
N GLN A 46 5.96 -23.68 -12.83
CA GLN A 46 7.20 -23.82 -13.59
C GLN A 46 7.01 -23.77 -15.12
N THR A 47 5.77 -23.91 -15.60
CA THR A 47 5.38 -23.85 -17.01
C THR A 47 5.04 -22.43 -17.45
N GLY A 48 4.89 -21.50 -16.50
CA GLY A 48 4.48 -20.12 -16.79
C GLY A 48 2.96 -19.91 -16.73
N ASP A 49 2.20 -20.89 -16.24
CA ASP A 49 0.76 -20.79 -16.05
C ASP A 49 0.41 -20.27 -14.65
N ALA A 50 -0.65 -19.45 -14.56
CA ALA A 50 -1.11 -18.92 -13.29
C ALA A 50 -1.62 -20.04 -12.38
N ILE A 51 -1.09 -20.13 -11.15
CA ILE A 51 -1.52 -21.12 -10.16
C ILE A 51 -3.00 -20.89 -9.85
N ASN A 52 -3.80 -21.93 -10.01
CA ASN A 52 -5.23 -21.91 -9.78
C ASN A 52 -5.64 -22.86 -8.63
N ALA A 53 -6.93 -22.86 -8.27
CA ALA A 53 -7.44 -23.63 -7.15
C ALA A 53 -7.32 -25.16 -7.33
N ALA A 54 -7.30 -25.65 -8.58
CA ALA A 54 -7.12 -27.08 -8.86
C ALA A 54 -5.68 -27.53 -8.56
N ASP A 55 -4.69 -26.67 -8.86
CA ASP A 55 -3.27 -26.94 -8.57
C ASP A 55 -3.03 -27.06 -7.06
N VAL A 56 -3.63 -26.17 -6.27
CA VAL A 56 -3.57 -26.23 -4.80
C VAL A 56 -4.19 -27.52 -4.28
N GLY A 57 -5.32 -27.95 -4.84
CA GLY A 57 -5.97 -29.22 -4.48
C GLY A 57 -5.10 -30.44 -4.78
N ALA A 58 -4.44 -30.46 -5.93
CA ALA A 58 -3.52 -31.54 -6.31
C ALA A 58 -2.30 -31.60 -5.37
N LEU A 59 -1.73 -30.44 -5.01
CA LEU A 59 -0.61 -30.35 -4.07
C LEU A 59 -0.98 -30.85 -2.66
N VAL A 60 -2.14 -30.47 -2.14
CA VAL A 60 -2.61 -30.90 -0.82
C VAL A 60 -2.80 -32.43 -0.78
N ASN A 61 -3.39 -33.00 -1.83
CA ASN A 61 -3.58 -34.44 -1.93
C ASN A 61 -2.23 -35.17 -2.03
N ALA A 62 -1.30 -34.70 -2.87
CA ALA A 62 0.02 -35.28 -3.02
C ALA A 62 0.86 -35.20 -1.72
N LEU A 63 0.75 -34.10 -0.98
CA LEU A 63 1.44 -33.95 0.31
C LEU A 63 0.83 -34.86 1.39
N GLY A 64 -0.49 -35.01 1.40
CA GLY A 64 -1.18 -35.95 2.27
C GLY A 64 -0.80 -37.41 1.99
N ASP A 65 -0.56 -37.76 0.73
CA ASP A 65 -0.12 -39.08 0.27
C ASP A 65 1.37 -39.37 0.51
N ALA A 66 2.24 -38.35 0.49
CA ALA A 66 3.67 -38.50 0.78
C ALA A 66 4.01 -38.58 2.28
N GLY A 67 3.06 -38.23 3.15
CA GLY A 67 3.21 -38.26 4.62
C GLY A 67 2.85 -39.59 5.29
N LYS A 68 2.58 -40.64 4.52
CA LYS A 68 2.24 -42.00 4.96
C LYS A 68 3.20 -43.01 4.31
#